data_AF-A0A931N3X6-F1
#
_entry.id   AF-A0A931N3X6-F1
#
_cell.length_a   1.000
_cell.length_b   1.000
_cell.length_c   1.000
_cell.angle_alpha   90.00
_cell.angle_beta   90.00
_cell.angle_gamma   90.00
#
_symmetry.space_group_name_H-M   'P 1'
#
loop_
_entity.id
_entity.type
_entity.pdbx_description
1 polymer ?
#
loop_
_entity_poly.entity_id
_entity_poly.type
_entity_poly.pdbx_seq_one_letter_code
_entity_poly.pdbx_strand_id
1 'polypeptide(L)'
;MSVVVDYGDDSGTRGPVGRKRPVLSDREVEVLLAWIASDSKVEVGRRLYISLGTVNTHLSRIRDKYAAVGRPAPTKAALMARALQDTLIVLEDL
;
A
#
# COMPACT_ATOMS: atom_id res chain seq x y z
N MET A 1 40.59 33.77 21.44
CA MET A 1 40.83 32.56 20.61
C MET A 1 39.47 32.03 20.21
N SER A 2 39.15 32.12 18.92
CA SER A 2 37.83 31.83 18.36
C SER A 2 37.67 30.33 18.15
N VAL A 3 36.54 29.77 18.56
CA VAL A 3 35.97 28.57 17.92
C VAL A 3 34.46 28.72 17.94
N VAL A 4 33.93 29.45 16.96
CA VAL A 4 32.53 29.31 16.55
C VAL A 4 32.44 28.00 15.79
N VAL A 5 31.84 26.98 16.39
CA VAL A 5 31.46 25.77 15.66
C VAL A 5 30.13 26.09 15.01
N ASP A 6 30.19 26.37 13.72
CA ASP A 6 29.06 26.57 12.83
C ASP A 6 28.35 25.22 12.67
N TYR A 7 27.44 24.91 13.58
CA TYR A 7 26.43 23.88 13.34
C TYR A 7 25.41 24.53 12.42
N GLY A 8 25.67 24.42 11.11
CA GLY A 8 24.69 24.72 10.08
C GLY A 8 23.39 24.01 10.45
N ASP A 9 22.41 24.82 10.82
CA ASP A 9 21.03 24.45 11.05
C ASP A 9 20.44 23.98 9.71
N ASP A 10 20.75 22.76 9.31
CA ASP A 10 19.97 22.03 8.31
C ASP A 10 18.70 21.54 9.00
N SER A 11 17.87 22.49 9.45
CA SER A 11 16.46 22.26 9.73
C SER A 11 15.78 22.00 8.39
N GLY A 12 16.08 20.85 7.80
CA GLY A 12 15.23 20.19 6.83
C GLY A 12 13.92 19.83 7.53
N THR A 13 13.09 20.84 7.81
CA THR A 13 11.65 20.67 7.97
C THR A 13 11.10 20.18 6.64
N ARG A 14 11.38 18.91 6.33
CA ARG A 14 10.51 18.09 5.51
C ARG A 14 9.27 17.91 6.36
N GLY A 15 8.38 18.91 6.32
CA GLY A 15 7.03 18.78 6.84
C GLY A 15 6.44 17.46 6.36
N PRO A 16 5.50 16.84 7.09
CA PRO A 16 5.00 15.51 6.77
C PRO A 16 4.61 15.52 5.30
N VAL A 17 5.41 14.85 4.45
CA VAL A 17 5.07 14.63 3.04
C VAL A 17 3.79 13.85 3.11
N GLY A 18 2.66 14.56 3.02
CA GLY A 18 1.34 14.01 3.27
C GLY A 18 1.24 12.73 2.48
N ARG A 19 1.24 11.60 3.19
CA ARG A 19 1.40 10.29 2.56
C ARG A 19 0.20 10.12 1.65
N LYS A 20 0.39 10.34 0.34
CA LYS A 20 -0.72 10.26 -0.61
C LYS A 20 -1.20 8.81 -0.64
N ARG A 21 -2.38 8.57 -0.06
CA ARG A 21 -3.06 7.28 -0.09
C ARG A 21 -3.91 7.24 -1.35
N PRO A 22 -3.93 6.11 -2.09
CA PRO A 22 -4.86 5.98 -3.20
C PRO A 22 -6.29 5.91 -2.68
N VAL A 23 -7.24 6.40 -3.47
CA VAL A 23 -8.67 6.15 -3.22
C VAL A 23 -9.03 4.80 -3.82
N LEU A 24 -9.04 3.78 -2.97
CA LEU A 24 -9.56 2.46 -3.31
C LEU A 24 -11.07 2.42 -3.05
N SER A 25 -11.84 1.72 -3.90
CA SER A 25 -13.23 1.42 -3.57
C SER A 25 -13.30 0.33 -2.49
N ASP A 26 -14.44 0.22 -1.80
CA ASP A 26 -14.66 -0.81 -0.79
C ASP A 26 -14.36 -2.21 -1.34
N ARG A 27 -14.83 -2.48 -2.57
CA ARG A 27 -14.55 -3.77 -3.23
C ARG A 27 -13.07 -3.99 -3.55
N GLU A 28 -12.33 -2.95 -3.89
CA GLU A 28 -10.88 -3.07 -4.08
C GLU A 28 -10.16 -3.31 -2.75
N VAL A 29 -10.60 -2.68 -1.66
CA VAL A 29 -10.07 -2.97 -0.31
C VAL A 29 -10.33 -4.43 0.05
N GLU A 30 -11.57 -4.93 -0.11
CA GLU A 30 -11.90 -6.33 0.14
C GLU A 30 -11.01 -7.30 -0.66
N VAL A 31 -10.81 -7.06 -1.96
CA VAL A 31 -9.96 -7.90 -2.81
C VAL A 31 -8.50 -7.82 -2.37
N LEU A 32 -8.00 -6.64 -1.99
CA LEU A 32 -6.65 -6.47 -1.48
C LEU A 32 -6.43 -7.27 -0.19
N LEU A 33 -7.35 -7.17 0.77
CA LEU A 33 -7.29 -7.89 2.04
C LEU A 33 -7.36 -9.40 1.85
N ALA A 34 -8.31 -9.87 1.03
CA ALA A 34 -8.42 -11.29 0.70
C ALA A 34 -7.16 -11.80 0.00
N TRP A 35 -6.56 -11.02 -0.91
CA TRP A 35 -5.32 -11.41 -1.58
C TRP A 35 -4.13 -11.49 -0.63
N ILE A 36 -4.03 -10.57 0.34
CA ILE A 36 -2.99 -10.62 1.37
C ILE A 36 -3.12 -11.92 2.19
N ALA A 37 -4.34 -12.29 2.57
CA ALA A 37 -4.65 -13.44 3.42
C ALA A 37 -4.69 -14.82 2.72
N SER A 38 -4.55 -14.89 1.39
CA SER A 38 -4.68 -16.16 0.64
C SER A 38 -3.41 -16.53 -0.13
N ASP A 39 -3.13 -17.81 -0.27
CA ASP A 39 -1.94 -18.31 -0.98
C ASP A 39 -2.10 -18.29 -2.51
N SER A 40 -3.34 -18.26 -2.99
CA SER A 40 -3.64 -18.25 -4.42
C SER A 40 -4.78 -17.30 -4.80
N LYS A 41 -4.75 -16.78 -6.03
CA LYS A 41 -5.83 -15.93 -6.55
C LYS A 41 -7.13 -16.71 -6.80
N VAL A 42 -7.02 -18.02 -6.97
CA VAL A 42 -8.19 -18.91 -7.11
C VAL A 42 -8.96 -18.95 -5.79
N GLU A 43 -8.26 -19.04 -4.67
CA GLU A 43 -8.84 -19.00 -3.34
C GLU A 43 -9.53 -17.66 -3.06
N VAL A 44 -8.91 -16.54 -3.42
CA VAL A 44 -9.55 -15.21 -3.35
C VAL A 44 -10.87 -15.19 -4.14
N GLY A 45 -10.85 -15.72 -5.36
CA GLY A 45 -12.04 -15.80 -6.21
C GLY A 45 -13.17 -16.59 -5.56
N ARG A 46 -12.84 -17.74 -4.94
CA ARG A 46 -13.80 -18.56 -4.19
C ARG A 46 -14.34 -17.81 -2.98
N ARG A 47 -13.47 -17.21 -2.15
CA ARG A 47 -13.84 -16.49 -0.92
C ARG A 47 -14.75 -15.29 -1.20
N LEU A 48 -14.52 -14.59 -2.30
CA LEU A 48 -15.24 -13.38 -2.66
C LEU A 48 -16.32 -13.60 -3.73
N TYR A 49 -16.60 -14.86 -4.10
CA TYR A 49 -17.58 -15.26 -5.11
C TYR A 49 -17.42 -14.54 -6.46
N ILE A 50 -16.17 -14.41 -6.94
CA ILE A 50 -15.83 -13.79 -8.23
C ILE A 50 -14.85 -14.65 -9.04
N SER A 51 -14.82 -14.43 -10.36
CA SER A 51 -13.91 -15.16 -11.24
C SER A 51 -12.43 -14.79 -10.98
N LEU A 52 -11.50 -15.70 -11.32
CA LEU A 52 -10.06 -15.41 -11.32
C LEU A 52 -9.70 -14.21 -12.21
N GLY A 53 -10.40 -14.05 -13.34
CA GLY A 53 -10.24 -12.89 -14.22
C GLY A 53 -10.58 -11.58 -13.50
N THR A 54 -11.70 -11.56 -12.79
CA THR A 54 -12.15 -10.41 -11.99
C THR A 54 -11.15 -10.08 -10.87
N VAL A 55 -10.60 -11.09 -10.19
CA VAL A 55 -9.53 -10.89 -9.20
C VAL A 55 -8.31 -10.22 -9.84
N ASN A 56 -7.85 -10.71 -11.00
CA ASN A 56 -6.71 -10.10 -11.71
C ASN A 56 -7.00 -8.65 -12.12
N THR A 57 -8.19 -8.35 -12.61
CA THR A 57 -8.60 -6.98 -12.96
C THR A 57 -8.57 -6.05 -11.75
N HIS A 58 -9.12 -6.47 -10.60
CA HIS A 58 -9.05 -5.68 -9.37
C HIS A 58 -7.60 -5.46 -8.92
N LEU A 59 -6.77 -6.51 -8.92
CA LEU A 59 -5.36 -6.39 -8.53
C LEU A 59 -4.57 -5.48 -9.48
N SER A 60 -4.90 -5.43 -10.78
CA SER A 60 -4.31 -4.46 -11.71
C SER A 60 -4.69 -3.03 -11.32
N ARG A 61 -5.99 -2.76 -11.16
CA ARG A 61 -6.51 -1.42 -10.82
C ARG A 61 -5.96 -0.91 -9.49
N ILE A 62 -5.86 -1.77 -8.48
CA ILE A 62 -5.25 -1.42 -7.18
C ILE A 62 -3.79 -0.96 -7.38
N ARG A 63 -3.00 -1.72 -8.15
CA ARG A 63 -1.61 -1.35 -8.45
C ARG A 63 -1.50 -0.04 -9.21
N ASP A 64 -2.38 0.17 -10.19
CA ASP A 64 -2.43 1.39 -10.98
C ASP A 64 -2.75 2.60 -10.09
N LYS A 65 -3.71 2.46 -9.16
CA LYS A 65 -4.05 3.53 -8.20
C LYS A 65 -2.90 3.85 -7.25
N TYR A 66 -2.19 2.83 -6.76
CA TYR A 66 -0.98 3.03 -5.95
C TYR A 66 0.15 3.70 -6.74
N ALA A 67 0.36 3.32 -8.01
CA ALA A 67 1.33 3.94 -8.88
C ALA A 67 0.97 5.41 -9.19
N ALA A 68 -0.31 5.72 -9.41
CA ALA A 68 -0.80 7.07 -9.68
C ALA A 68 -0.54 8.07 -8.54
N VAL A 69 -0.45 7.59 -7.29
CA VAL A 69 -0.06 8.43 -6.14
C VAL A 69 1.44 8.37 -5.82
N GLY A 70 2.26 7.82 -6.72
CA GLY A 70 3.72 7.75 -6.57
C GLY A 70 4.19 6.66 -5.60
N ARG A 71 3.35 5.65 -5.32
CA ARG A 71 3.61 4.59 -4.34
C ARG A 71 3.42 3.19 -4.95
N PRO A 72 4.16 2.81 -6.00
CA PRO A 72 3.94 1.55 -6.71
C PRO A 72 4.04 0.32 -5.78
N ALA A 73 3.27 -0.72 -6.12
CA ALA A 73 3.18 -1.98 -5.38
C ALA A 73 3.06 -3.20 -6.31
N PRO A 74 4.11 -3.56 -7.07
CA PRO A 74 4.00 -4.57 -8.12
C PRO A 74 3.78 -6.00 -7.60
N THR A 75 4.27 -6.32 -6.39
CA THR A 75 4.22 -7.67 -5.80
C THR A 75 3.18 -7.78 -4.68
N LYS A 76 2.81 -9.02 -4.29
CA LYS A 76 1.95 -9.26 -3.11
C LYS A 76 2.57 -8.65 -1.85
N ALA A 77 3.87 -8.84 -1.65
CA ALA A 77 4.60 -8.26 -0.52
C ALA A 77 4.58 -6.72 -0.54
N ALA A 78 4.73 -6.10 -1.70
CA ALA A 78 4.64 -4.65 -1.81
C ALA A 78 3.23 -4.14 -1.50
N LEU A 79 2.18 -4.84 -1.94
CA LEU A 79 0.79 -4.53 -1.60
C LEU A 79 0.52 -4.66 -0.09
N MET A 80 1.03 -5.71 0.55
CA MET A 80 0.96 -5.88 2.00
C MET A 80 1.65 -4.72 2.74
N ALA A 81 2.87 -4.36 2.33
CA ALA A 81 3.56 -3.22 2.90
C ALA A 81 2.76 -1.92 2.75
N ARG A 82 2.10 -1.69 1.60
CA ARG A 82 1.21 -0.53 1.41
C ARG A 82 -0.03 -0.60 2.29
N ALA A 83 -0.65 -1.77 2.45
CA ALA A 83 -1.82 -1.95 3.30
C ALA A 83 -1.51 -1.64 4.78
N LEU A 84 -0.37 -2.12 5.31
CA LEU A 84 0.12 -1.76 6.65
C LEU A 84 0.35 -0.25 6.78
N GLN A 85 1.03 0.33 5.79
CA GLN A 85 1.31 1.77 5.72
C GLN A 85 0.05 2.64 5.69
N ASP A 86 -1.03 2.10 5.12
CA ASP A 86 -2.32 2.77 4.97
C ASP A 86 -3.31 2.30 6.04
N THR A 87 -2.85 1.60 7.09
CA THR A 87 -3.67 1.11 8.22
C THR A 87 -4.91 0.33 7.77
N LEU A 88 -4.81 -0.39 6.66
CA LEU A 88 -5.86 -1.30 6.15
C LEU A 88 -5.78 -2.68 6.79
N ILE A 89 -4.60 -3.04 7.31
CA ILE A 89 -4.32 -4.21 8.12
C ILE A 89 -3.41 -3.79 9.27
N VAL A 90 -3.49 -4.51 10.39
CA VAL A 90 -2.49 -4.43 11.46
C VAL A 90 -1.61 -5.68 11.45
N LEU A 91 -0.43 -5.62 12.08
CA LEU A 91 0.49 -6.75 12.12
C LEU A 91 -0.12 -7.98 12.81
N GLU A 92 -1.08 -7.76 13.72
CA GLU A 92 -1.83 -8.81 14.40
C GLU A 92 -2.76 -9.62 13.47
N ASP A 93 -3.06 -9.10 12.28
CA ASP A 93 -3.90 -9.75 11.27
C ASP A 93 -3.10 -10.68 10.32
N LEU A 94 -1.78 -10.79 10.50
CA LEU A 94 -0.86 -11.49 9.58
C LEU A 94 -0.67 -12.97 9.91
#